data_AF-A0AA43I724-F1
#
_entry.id   AF-A0AA43I724-F1
#
_cell.length_a   1.000
_cell.length_b   1.000
_cell.length_c   1.000
_cell.angle_alpha   90.00
_cell.angle_beta   90.00
_cell.angle_gamma   90.00
#
_symmetry.space_group_name_H-M   'P 1'
#
loop_
_entity.id
_entity.type
_entity.pdbx_description
1 polymer ?
#
loop_
_entity_poly.entity_id
_entity_poly.type
_entity_poly.pdbx_seq_one_letter_code
_entity_poly.pdbx_strand_id
1 'polypeptide(L)'
;MDRIDFIKALADELAYEVKPSEIHQLINYYDEIIQDLMEDGYSEKEAVAKLGSPKKLAKEAAGIQEVEIDIPRRMSTWVLVLLVIGFPIWGSLLIAFVAVIASFYLVLWCIPFSTGLTGVVCTICGAAAAVLSPLLMADTLYLGTMQLGAGAAFFGIGILLLILTFSISGSFLRITKKTFAGLKHAFFKPRKQVVRL
;
A
#
# COMPACT_ATOMS: atom_id res chain seq x y z
N MET A 1 -51.28 -11.29 -22.91
CA MET A 1 -50.85 -10.01 -23.48
C MET A 1 -50.72 -10.21 -24.97
N ASP A 2 -51.10 -9.20 -25.75
CA ASP A 2 -50.88 -9.22 -27.19
C ASP A 2 -49.43 -8.82 -27.50
N ARG A 3 -48.92 -9.19 -28.68
CA ARG A 3 -47.51 -8.99 -29.07
C ARG A 3 -47.03 -7.56 -28.86
N ILE A 4 -47.84 -6.58 -29.28
CA ILE A 4 -47.51 -5.15 -29.21
C ILE A 4 -47.37 -4.69 -27.76
N ASP A 5 -48.21 -5.19 -26.86
CA ASP A 5 -48.15 -4.84 -25.44
C ASP A 5 -46.93 -5.47 -24.76
N PHE A 6 -46.53 -6.66 -25.21
CA PHE A 6 -45.34 -7.35 -24.70
C PHE A 6 -44.05 -6.62 -25.07
N ILE A 7 -43.91 -6.23 -26.33
CA ILE A 7 -42.73 -5.48 -26.79
C ILE A 7 -42.62 -4.11 -26.11
N LYS A 8 -43.75 -3.42 -25.90
CA LYS A 8 -43.76 -2.15 -25.13
C LYS A 8 -43.31 -2.36 -23.69
N ALA A 9 -43.84 -3.36 -23.01
CA ALA A 9 -43.45 -3.66 -21.63
C ALA A 9 -41.98 -4.10 -21.51
N LEU A 10 -41.47 -4.82 -22.51
CA LEU A 10 -40.05 -5.20 -22.58
C LEU A 10 -39.15 -3.98 -22.84
N ALA A 11 -39.57 -3.07 -23.71
CA ALA A 11 -38.84 -1.83 -24.01
C ALA A 11 -38.73 -0.93 -22.77
N ASP A 12 -39.81 -0.77 -22.01
CA ASP A 12 -39.82 0.02 -20.79
C ASP A 12 -38.88 -0.55 -19.72
N GLU A 13 -38.82 -1.87 -19.55
CA GLU A 13 -37.91 -2.50 -18.59
C GLU A 13 -36.44 -2.44 -19.07
N LEU A 14 -36.19 -2.67 -20.36
CA LEU A 14 -34.84 -2.56 -20.95
C LEU A 14 -34.31 -1.12 -20.90
N ALA A 15 -35.17 -0.10 -20.96
CA ALA A 15 -34.78 1.30 -20.84
C ALA A 15 -34.20 1.65 -19.46
N TYR A 16 -34.56 0.89 -18.42
CA TYR A 16 -34.02 1.09 -17.08
C TYR A 16 -32.68 0.38 -16.87
N GLU A 17 -32.46 -0.78 -17.53
CA GLU A 17 -31.32 -1.67 -17.25
C GLU A 17 -30.22 -1.64 -18.33
N VAL A 18 -30.48 -1.17 -19.57
CA VAL A 18 -29.58 -1.31 -20.72
C VAL A 18 -29.27 0.04 -21.41
N LYS A 19 -28.11 0.15 -22.07
CA LYS A 19 -27.71 1.34 -22.84
C LYS A 19 -28.67 1.59 -24.03
N PRO A 20 -28.98 2.86 -24.36
CA PRO A 20 -29.92 3.21 -25.42
C PRO A 20 -29.61 2.59 -26.80
N SER A 21 -28.33 2.34 -27.10
CA SER A 21 -27.89 1.76 -28.37
C SER A 21 -28.24 0.29 -28.58
N GLU A 22 -28.42 -0.48 -27.49
CA GLU A 22 -28.62 -1.93 -27.53
C GLU A 22 -30.11 -2.32 -27.39
N ILE A 23 -30.94 -1.42 -26.86
CA ILE A 23 -32.38 -1.62 -26.66
C ILE A 23 -33.09 -2.00 -27.97
N HIS A 24 -32.81 -1.27 -29.06
CA HIS A 24 -33.45 -1.55 -30.35
C HIS A 24 -33.06 -2.92 -30.92
N GLN A 25 -31.82 -3.35 -30.71
CA GLN A 25 -31.36 -4.67 -31.17
C GLN A 25 -32.03 -5.79 -30.39
N LEU A 26 -32.14 -5.64 -29.06
CA LEU A 26 -32.80 -6.60 -28.18
C LEU A 26 -34.30 -6.71 -28.48
N ILE A 27 -34.98 -5.57 -28.67
CA ILE A 27 -36.40 -5.55 -29.04
C ILE A 27 -36.62 -6.29 -30.36
N ASN A 28 -35.84 -5.99 -31.39
CA ASN A 28 -35.98 -6.64 -32.70
C ASN A 28 -35.73 -8.14 -32.61
N TYR A 29 -34.72 -8.57 -31.84
CA TYR A 29 -34.43 -9.98 -31.63
C TYR A 29 -35.59 -10.75 -31.00
N TYR A 30 -36.19 -10.21 -29.93
CA TYR A 30 -37.35 -10.86 -29.31
C TYR A 30 -38.60 -10.80 -30.19
N ASP A 31 -38.74 -9.75 -30.99
CA ASP A 31 -39.84 -9.62 -31.94
C ASP A 31 -39.74 -10.65 -33.08
N GLU A 32 -38.54 -10.92 -33.59
CA GLU A 32 -38.28 -12.00 -34.56
C GLU A 32 -38.63 -13.37 -33.97
N ILE A 33 -38.27 -13.66 -32.71
CA ILE A 33 -38.64 -14.93 -32.06
C ILE A 33 -40.16 -15.09 -31.92
N ILE A 34 -40.89 -14.01 -31.62
CA ILE A 34 -42.36 -14.06 -31.56
C ILE A 34 -42.92 -14.34 -32.95
N GLN A 35 -42.34 -13.74 -34.00
CA GLN A 35 -42.74 -13.99 -35.38
C GLN A 35 -42.48 -15.43 -35.81
N ASP A 36 -41.30 -15.99 -35.53
CA ASP A 36 -40.98 -17.39 -35.80
C ASP A 36 -41.98 -18.35 -35.12
N LEU A 37 -42.33 -18.07 -33.86
CA LEU A 37 -43.33 -18.85 -33.13
C LEU A 37 -44.73 -18.74 -33.76
N MET A 38 -45.10 -17.58 -34.31
CA MET A 38 -46.37 -17.44 -35.02
C MET A 38 -46.35 -18.17 -36.37
N GLU A 39 -45.21 -18.17 -37.07
CA GLU A 39 -45.01 -18.92 -38.32
C GLU A 39 -45.07 -20.44 -38.10
N ASP A 40 -44.60 -20.92 -36.95
CA ASP A 40 -44.71 -22.31 -36.50
C ASP A 40 -46.16 -22.72 -36.11
N GLY A 41 -47.13 -21.83 -36.25
CA GLY A 41 -48.55 -22.11 -36.05
C GLY A 41 -49.07 -21.85 -34.63
N TYR A 42 -48.29 -21.18 -33.77
CA TYR A 42 -48.77 -20.76 -32.46
C TYR A 42 -49.57 -19.46 -32.55
N SER A 43 -50.60 -19.32 -31.71
CA SER A 43 -51.31 -18.04 -31.59
C SER A 43 -50.42 -16.99 -30.92
N GLU A 44 -50.63 -15.71 -31.21
CA GLU A 44 -49.88 -14.58 -30.61
C GLU A 44 -49.75 -14.69 -29.08
N LYS A 45 -50.83 -15.11 -28.42
CA LYS A 45 -50.89 -15.23 -26.95
C LYS A 45 -50.04 -16.41 -26.44
N GLU A 46 -49.93 -17.48 -27.21
CA GLU A 46 -49.10 -18.64 -26.87
C GLU A 46 -47.62 -18.38 -27.13
N ALA A 47 -47.30 -17.67 -28.22
CA ALA A 47 -45.93 -17.25 -28.52
C ALA A 47 -45.36 -16.35 -27.40
N VAL A 48 -46.13 -15.36 -26.97
CA VAL A 48 -45.77 -14.47 -25.84
C VAL A 48 -45.70 -15.26 -24.51
N ALA A 49 -46.60 -16.23 -24.29
CA ALA A 49 -46.57 -17.04 -23.08
C ALA A 49 -45.33 -17.94 -22.99
N LYS A 50 -44.80 -18.44 -24.12
CA LYS A 50 -43.56 -19.23 -24.18
C LYS A 50 -42.33 -18.44 -23.78
N LEU A 51 -42.27 -17.15 -24.16
CA LEU A 51 -41.16 -16.26 -23.80
C LEU A 51 -41.18 -15.86 -22.32
N GLY A 52 -42.35 -15.92 -21.67
CA GLY A 52 -42.48 -15.65 -20.25
C GLY A 52 -42.67 -14.15 -19.94
N SER A 53 -42.22 -13.71 -18.76
CA SER A 53 -42.46 -12.32 -18.32
C SER A 53 -41.41 -11.36 -18.89
N PRO A 54 -41.80 -10.19 -19.44
CA PRO A 54 -40.88 -9.23 -20.05
C PRO A 54 -39.80 -8.75 -19.07
N LYS A 55 -40.14 -8.65 -17.78
CA LYS A 55 -39.21 -8.31 -16.69
C LYS A 55 -38.06 -9.30 -16.49
N LYS A 56 -38.30 -10.59 -16.71
CA LYS A 56 -37.25 -11.62 -16.59
C LYS A 56 -36.31 -11.59 -17.78
N LEU A 57 -36.87 -11.42 -18.98
CA LEU A 57 -36.10 -11.32 -20.21
C LEU A 57 -35.23 -10.07 -20.26
N ALA A 58 -35.73 -8.93 -19.78
CA ALA A 58 -34.94 -7.70 -19.68
C ALA A 58 -33.71 -7.89 -18.78
N LYS A 59 -33.87 -8.54 -17.62
CA LYS A 59 -32.77 -8.85 -16.70
C LYS A 59 -31.74 -9.81 -17.28
N GLU A 60 -32.20 -10.82 -17.99
CA GLU A 60 -31.36 -11.81 -18.66
C GLU A 60 -30.59 -11.17 -19.83
N ALA A 61 -31.26 -10.34 -20.63
CA ALA A 61 -30.69 -9.56 -21.73
C ALA A 61 -29.70 -8.49 -21.27
N ALA A 62 -29.95 -7.85 -20.12
CA ALA A 62 -29.06 -6.85 -19.52
C ALA A 62 -27.74 -7.44 -18.99
N GLY A 63 -27.55 -8.77 -19.09
CA GLY A 63 -26.33 -9.42 -18.62
C GLY A 63 -26.19 -9.36 -17.10
N ILE A 64 -27.26 -9.02 -16.37
CA ILE A 64 -27.38 -9.27 -14.94
C ILE A 64 -27.70 -10.75 -14.80
N GLN A 65 -26.71 -11.58 -15.16
CA GLN A 65 -26.46 -12.72 -14.29
C GLN A 65 -26.41 -12.10 -12.90
N GLU A 66 -27.25 -12.56 -11.98
CA GLU A 66 -26.83 -12.57 -10.59
C GLU A 66 -25.50 -13.31 -10.63
N VAL A 67 -24.42 -12.56 -10.80
CA VAL A 67 -23.12 -12.98 -10.37
C VAL A 67 -23.34 -13.02 -8.87
N GLU A 68 -23.89 -14.15 -8.40
CA GLU A 68 -23.44 -14.74 -7.17
C GLU A 68 -21.93 -14.70 -7.31
N ILE A 69 -21.35 -13.58 -6.85
CA ILE A 69 -19.96 -13.52 -6.51
C ILE A 69 -19.93 -14.49 -5.33
N ASP A 70 -19.77 -15.77 -5.65
CA ASP A 70 -19.44 -16.79 -4.71
C ASP A 70 -18.02 -16.43 -4.32
N ILE A 71 -17.90 -15.46 -3.40
CA ILE A 71 -16.66 -15.13 -2.75
C ILE A 71 -16.34 -16.44 -2.05
N PRO A 72 -15.28 -17.18 -2.41
CA PRO A 72 -14.92 -18.40 -1.70
C PRO A 72 -14.28 -17.98 -0.37
N ARG A 73 -15.04 -17.33 0.50
CA ARG A 73 -14.68 -17.10 1.89
C ARG A 73 -15.08 -18.34 2.67
N ARG A 74 -14.47 -19.47 2.31
CA ARG A 74 -14.30 -20.59 3.25
C ARG A 74 -13.17 -20.25 4.25
N MET A 75 -13.22 -19.04 4.80
CA MET A 75 -12.62 -18.81 6.11
C MET A 75 -13.60 -19.45 7.06
N SER A 76 -13.23 -20.61 7.61
CA SER A 76 -14.02 -21.31 8.61
C SER A 76 -14.55 -20.27 9.62
N THR A 77 -15.85 -20.26 9.91
CA THR A 77 -16.45 -19.35 10.90
C THR A 77 -15.67 -19.39 12.22
N TRP A 78 -15.05 -20.54 12.50
CA TRP A 78 -14.09 -20.74 13.58
C TRP A 78 -12.83 -19.89 13.48
N VAL A 79 -12.22 -19.77 12.30
CA VAL A 79 -11.09 -18.87 12.03
C VAL A 79 -11.53 -17.42 12.15
N LEU A 80 -12.73 -17.04 11.69
CA LEU A 80 -13.24 -15.67 11.86
C LEU A 80 -13.45 -15.35 13.35
N VAL A 81 -14.07 -16.24 14.12
CA VAL A 81 -14.28 -16.05 15.57
C VAL A 81 -12.95 -16.02 16.31
N LEU A 82 -12.02 -16.91 15.97
CA LEU A 82 -10.66 -16.90 16.52
C LEU A 82 -9.89 -15.65 16.10
N LEU A 83 -10.14 -15.12 14.90
CA LEU A 83 -9.56 -13.86 14.42
C LEU A 83 -10.17 -12.67 15.15
N VAL A 84 -11.46 -12.66 15.48
CA VAL A 84 -12.13 -11.55 16.19
C VAL A 84 -11.75 -11.53 17.67
N ILE A 85 -11.74 -12.68 18.34
CA ILE A 85 -11.28 -12.82 19.72
C ILE A 85 -9.75 -12.67 19.80
N GLY A 86 -9.05 -13.18 18.78
CA GLY A 86 -7.62 -13.00 18.62
C GLY A 86 -7.23 -11.62 18.13
N PHE A 87 -8.11 -10.82 17.53
CA PHE A 87 -7.79 -9.50 16.96
C PHE A 87 -7.11 -8.57 17.98
N PRO A 88 -7.61 -8.44 19.22
CA PRO A 88 -6.90 -7.67 20.25
C PRO A 88 -5.52 -8.27 20.60
N ILE A 89 -5.34 -9.59 20.50
CA ILE A 89 -4.09 -10.28 20.81
C ILE A 89 -3.09 -10.17 19.65
N TRP A 90 -3.51 -10.44 18.42
CA TRP A 90 -2.69 -10.32 17.21
C TRP A 90 -2.33 -8.87 16.92
N GLY A 91 -3.25 -7.93 17.17
CA GLY A 91 -3.00 -6.50 17.04
C GLY A 91 -1.94 -6.01 18.02
N SER A 92 -2.08 -6.34 19.32
CA SER A 92 -1.08 -5.98 20.33
C SER A 92 0.26 -6.68 20.09
N LEU A 93 0.26 -7.94 19.62
CA LEU A 93 1.47 -8.69 19.30
C LEU A 93 2.20 -8.11 18.09
N LEU A 94 1.48 -7.68 17.05
CA LEU A 94 2.06 -7.02 15.88
C LEU A 94 2.68 -5.67 16.27
N ILE A 95 1.97 -4.88 17.08
CA ILE A 95 2.49 -3.61 17.60
C ILE A 95 3.74 -3.84 18.44
N ALA A 96 3.73 -4.84 19.32
CA ALA A 96 4.90 -5.21 20.13
C ALA A 96 6.08 -5.62 19.25
N PHE A 97 5.86 -6.43 18.22
CA PHE A 97 6.90 -6.84 17.28
C PHE A 97 7.51 -5.64 16.53
N VAL A 98 6.66 -4.73 16.03
CA VAL A 98 7.11 -3.50 15.39
C VAL A 98 7.87 -2.61 16.36
N ALA A 99 7.40 -2.49 17.61
CA ALA A 99 8.07 -1.70 18.65
C ALA A 99 9.46 -2.28 19.00
N VAL A 100 9.61 -3.60 19.04
CA VAL A 100 10.91 -4.25 19.25
C VAL A 100 11.87 -3.90 18.10
N ILE A 101 11.43 -4.04 16.84
CA ILE A 101 12.25 -3.67 15.67
C ILE A 101 12.64 -2.19 15.72
N ALA A 102 11.68 -1.32 16.04
CA ALA A 102 11.92 0.11 16.17
C ALA A 102 12.93 0.42 17.29
N SER A 103 12.83 -0.26 18.44
CA SER A 103 13.79 -0.12 19.55
C SER A 103 15.20 -0.51 19.12
N PHE A 104 15.38 -1.65 18.45
CA PHE A 104 16.68 -2.04 17.89
C PHE A 104 17.23 -1.00 16.92
N TYR A 105 16.37 -0.44 16.07
CA TYR A 105 16.76 0.61 15.13
C TYR A 105 17.20 1.90 15.85
N LEU A 106 16.49 2.31 16.90
CA LEU A 106 16.84 3.47 17.71
C LEU A 106 18.18 3.28 18.44
N VAL A 107 18.39 2.12 19.08
CA VAL A 107 19.67 1.82 19.75
C VAL A 107 20.83 1.87 18.75
N LEU A 108 20.61 1.33 17.55
CA LEU A 108 21.62 1.33 16.48
C LEU A 108 21.94 2.76 15.99
N TRP A 109 20.95 3.65 15.93
CA TRP A 109 21.15 5.08 15.63
C TRP A 109 21.70 5.90 16.81
N CYS A 110 21.54 5.43 18.04
CA CYS A 110 22.03 6.11 19.23
C CYS A 110 23.58 6.15 19.28
N ILE A 111 24.24 5.10 18.77
CA ILE A 111 25.71 5.00 18.72
C ILE A 111 26.34 6.12 17.87
N PRO A 112 25.99 6.30 16.58
CA PRO A 112 26.52 7.39 15.76
C PRO A 112 26.09 8.76 16.30
N PHE A 113 24.89 8.87 16.87
CA PHE A 113 24.41 10.14 17.44
C PHE A 113 25.25 10.58 18.65
N SER A 114 25.48 9.68 19.62
CA SER A 114 26.26 9.97 20.83
C SER A 114 27.73 10.24 20.51
N THR A 115 28.33 9.44 19.64
CA THR A 115 29.73 9.64 19.20
C THR A 115 29.90 10.94 18.40
N GLY A 116 28.92 11.28 17.54
CA GLY A 116 28.91 12.53 16.80
C GLY A 116 28.81 13.74 17.73
N LEU A 117 27.88 13.72 18.69
CA LEU A 117 27.72 14.80 19.66
C LEU A 117 28.99 15.01 20.49
N THR A 118 29.58 13.92 20.99
CA THR A 118 30.85 13.97 21.72
C THR A 118 31.96 14.57 20.85
N GLY A 119 32.04 14.18 19.57
CA GLY A 119 32.97 14.74 18.61
C GLY A 119 32.81 16.26 18.44
N VAL A 120 31.58 16.75 18.28
CA VAL A 120 31.29 18.20 18.16
C VAL A 120 31.68 18.96 19.44
N VAL A 121 31.34 18.44 20.61
CA VAL A 121 31.68 19.10 21.87
C VAL A 121 33.20 19.14 22.07
N CYS A 122 33.91 18.04 21.79
CA CYS A 122 35.36 17.98 21.88
C CYS A 122 36.05 18.95 20.90
N THR A 123 35.54 19.12 19.67
CA THR A 123 36.11 20.09 18.74
C THR A 123 35.87 21.52 19.17
N ILE A 124 34.66 21.87 19.62
CA ILE A 124 34.36 23.24 20.08
C ILE A 124 35.18 23.57 21.33
N CYS A 125 35.21 22.68 22.32
CA CYS A 125 35.98 22.88 23.55
C CYS A 125 37.49 22.91 23.27
N GLY A 126 38.00 22.03 22.40
CA GLY A 126 39.40 22.01 22.00
C GLY A 126 39.81 23.30 21.27
N ALA A 127 38.97 23.79 20.36
CA ALA A 127 39.19 25.05 19.66
C ALA A 127 39.15 26.24 20.62
N ALA A 128 38.16 26.31 21.51
CA ALA A 128 38.05 27.37 22.51
C ALA A 128 39.28 27.38 23.45
N ALA A 129 39.72 26.21 23.90
CA ALA A 129 40.92 26.08 24.74
C ALA A 129 42.19 26.55 24.03
N ALA A 130 42.33 26.25 22.72
CA ALA A 130 43.46 26.69 21.91
C ALA A 130 43.43 28.21 21.66
N VAL A 131 42.26 28.82 21.46
CA VAL A 131 42.11 30.28 21.26
C VAL A 131 42.31 31.07 22.56
N LEU A 132 41.93 30.52 23.72
CA LEU A 132 42.17 31.16 25.02
C LEU A 132 43.60 30.98 25.53
N SER A 133 44.36 30.00 25.01
CA SER A 133 45.72 29.71 25.47
C SER A 133 46.68 30.93 25.42
N PRO A 134 46.72 31.73 24.34
CA PRO A 134 47.57 32.93 24.27
C PRO A 134 47.27 33.97 25.35
N LEU A 135 46.01 34.07 25.81
CA LEU A 135 45.64 34.98 26.90
C LEU A 135 46.24 34.52 28.23
N LEU A 136 46.29 33.21 28.48
CA LEU A 136 46.89 32.64 29.69
C LEU A 136 48.41 32.62 29.66
N MET A 137 49.01 32.55 28.47
CA MET A 137 50.46 32.71 28.29
C MET A 137 50.97 34.08 28.73
N ALA A 138 50.12 35.12 28.66
CA ALA A 138 50.46 36.47 29.10
C ALA A 138 50.73 36.54 30.62
N ASP A 139 49.99 35.74 31.41
CA ASP A 139 50.16 35.68 32.86
C ASP A 139 51.15 34.57 33.28
N THR A 140 51.04 33.38 32.69
CA THR A 140 51.84 32.20 33.06
C THR A 140 52.12 31.30 31.84
N LEU A 141 53.35 31.35 31.32
CA LEU A 141 53.78 30.58 30.14
C LEU A 141 53.56 29.06 30.27
N TYR A 142 53.77 28.49 31.46
CA TYR A 142 53.61 27.04 31.71
C TYR A 142 52.16 26.58 31.54
N LEU A 143 51.20 27.30 32.14
CA LEU A 143 49.78 26.95 32.03
C LEU A 143 49.26 27.18 30.60
N GLY A 144 49.70 28.25 29.94
CA GLY A 144 49.30 28.56 28.56
C GLY A 144 49.74 27.49 27.55
N THR A 145 50.99 27.01 27.63
CA THR A 145 51.51 25.93 26.75
C THR A 145 50.82 24.58 26.97
N MET A 146 50.60 24.20 28.23
CA MET A 146 49.87 22.97 28.58
C MET A 146 48.43 23.02 28.08
N GLN A 147 47.74 24.15 28.24
CA GLN A 147 46.38 24.34 27.74
C GLN A 147 46.31 24.30 26.19
N LEU A 148 47.31 24.85 25.50
CA LEU A 148 47.39 24.78 24.04
C LEU A 148 47.50 23.33 23.56
N GLY A 149 48.41 22.56 24.18
CA GLY A 149 48.62 21.15 23.86
C GLY A 149 47.37 20.31 24.14
N ALA A 150 46.75 20.50 25.30
CA ALA A 150 45.50 19.82 25.65
C ALA A 150 44.36 20.19 24.69
N GLY A 151 44.18 21.48 24.37
CA GLY A 151 43.17 21.95 23.42
C GLY A 151 43.36 21.38 22.01
N ALA A 152 44.60 21.38 21.51
CA ALA A 152 44.94 20.78 20.22
C ALA A 152 44.70 19.25 20.19
N ALA A 153 45.01 18.55 21.27
CA ALA A 153 44.74 17.11 21.39
C ALA A 153 43.24 16.81 21.38
N PHE A 154 42.44 17.52 22.18
CA PHE A 154 40.97 17.35 22.19
C PHE A 154 40.33 17.76 20.86
N PHE A 155 40.85 18.78 20.21
CA PHE A 155 40.40 19.18 18.88
C PHE A 155 40.65 18.08 17.83
N GLY A 156 41.86 17.52 17.83
CA GLY A 156 42.21 16.41 16.94
C GLY A 156 41.37 15.15 17.19
N ILE A 157 41.18 14.78 18.47
CA ILE A 157 40.32 13.66 18.86
C ILE A 157 38.87 13.90 18.43
N GLY A 158 38.35 15.11 18.63
CA GLY A 158 37.01 15.49 18.21
C GLY A 158 36.80 15.35 16.70
N ILE A 159 37.76 15.79 15.88
CA ILE A 159 37.70 15.64 14.41
C ILE A 159 37.72 14.16 14.01
N LEU A 160 38.60 13.35 14.61
CA LEU A 160 38.66 11.91 14.34
C LEU A 160 37.34 11.22 14.68
N LEU A 161 36.72 11.57 15.80
CA LEU A 161 35.40 11.05 16.19
C LEU A 161 34.33 11.46 15.17
N LEU A 162 34.32 12.71 14.70
CA LEU A 162 33.37 13.17 13.68
C LEU A 162 33.52 12.43 12.35
N ILE A 163 34.76 12.23 11.88
CA ILE A 163 35.04 11.47 10.66
C ILE A 163 34.57 10.02 10.81
N LEU A 164 34.87 9.40 11.95
CA LEU A 164 34.46 8.04 12.26
C LEU A 164 32.93 7.92 12.26
N THR A 165 32.23 8.84 12.93
CA THR A 165 30.77 8.90 12.94
C THR A 165 30.20 9.09 11.53
N PHE A 166 30.79 9.97 10.71
CA PHE A 166 30.31 10.21 9.34
C PHE A 166 30.50 8.98 8.44
N SER A 167 31.63 8.28 8.58
CA SER A 167 31.93 7.04 7.84
C SER A 167 30.96 5.90 8.22
N ILE A 168 30.72 5.74 9.52
CA ILE A 168 29.78 4.77 10.07
C ILE A 168 28.36 5.09 9.60
N SER A 169 27.91 6.35 9.75
CA SER A 169 26.59 6.80 9.32
C SER A 169 26.39 6.64 7.81
N GLY A 170 27.40 6.95 7.00
CA GLY A 170 27.35 6.76 5.55
C GLY A 170 27.26 5.29 5.12
N SER A 171 27.84 4.38 5.89
CA SER A 171 27.71 2.93 5.68
C SER A 171 26.32 2.42 6.08
N PHE A 172 25.78 2.91 7.20
CA PHE A 172 24.42 2.58 7.63
C PHE A 172 23.35 3.04 6.64
N LEU A 173 23.46 4.26 6.10
CA LEU A 173 22.55 4.75 5.07
C LEU A 173 22.56 3.89 3.81
N ARG A 174 23.73 3.36 3.41
CA ARG A 174 23.84 2.42 2.29
C ARG A 174 23.11 1.10 2.58
N ILE A 175 23.26 0.56 3.78
CA ILE A 175 22.57 -0.68 4.20
C ILE A 175 21.06 -0.46 4.23
N THR A 176 20.58 0.64 4.83
CA THR A 176 19.14 0.97 4.87
C THR A 176 18.56 1.19 3.47
N LYS A 177 19.27 1.88 2.57
CA LYS A 177 18.84 2.03 1.17
C LYS A 177 18.75 0.67 0.47
N LYS A 178 19.69 -0.23 0.70
CA LYS A 178 19.72 -1.56 0.09
C LYS A 178 18.59 -2.46 0.60
N THR A 179 18.30 -2.45 1.91
CA THR A 179 17.16 -3.19 2.47
C THR A 179 15.83 -2.62 1.99
N PHE A 180 15.68 -1.31 1.91
CA PHE A 180 14.46 -0.68 1.40
C PHE A 180 14.25 -0.92 -0.11
N ALA A 181 15.31 -0.89 -0.91
CA ALA A 181 15.26 -1.25 -2.33
C ALA A 181 14.92 -2.74 -2.54
N GLY A 182 15.52 -3.63 -1.73
CA GLY A 182 15.22 -5.06 -1.76
C GLY A 182 13.77 -5.36 -1.35
N LEU A 183 13.26 -4.68 -0.32
CA LEU A 183 11.87 -4.80 0.10
C LEU A 183 10.90 -4.31 -0.98
N LYS A 184 11.19 -3.16 -1.61
CA LYS A 184 10.42 -2.69 -2.78
C LYS A 184 10.42 -3.73 -3.90
N HIS A 185 11.57 -4.33 -4.22
CA HIS A 185 11.65 -5.33 -5.29
C HIS A 185 10.96 -6.66 -4.94
N ALA A 186 10.87 -7.01 -3.65
CA ALA A 186 10.11 -8.17 -3.18
C ALA A 186 8.59 -7.92 -3.23
N PHE A 187 8.14 -6.72 -2.85
CA PHE A 187 6.72 -6.33 -2.87
C PHE A 187 6.21 -6.01 -4.29
N PHE A 188 7.02 -5.37 -5.13
CA PHE A 188 6.69 -5.01 -6.51
C PHE A 188 7.30 -5.97 -7.54
N LYS A 189 7.50 -7.24 -7.21
CA LYS A 189 7.82 -8.24 -8.25
C LYS A 189 6.56 -8.42 -9.11
N PRO A 190 6.51 -7.90 -10.35
CA PRO A 190 5.35 -8.15 -11.19
C PRO A 190 5.27 -9.65 -11.42
N ARG A 191 4.14 -10.27 -11.05
CA ARG A 191 3.83 -11.63 -11.48
C ARG A 191 3.85 -11.61 -13.00
N LYS A 192 4.93 -12.09 -13.61
CA LYS A 192 4.95 -12.40 -15.04
C LYS A 192 3.85 -13.44 -15.24
N GLN A 193 2.70 -13.01 -15.78
CA GLN A 193 1.72 -13.91 -16.35
C GLN A 193 2.42 -14.62 -17.51
N VAL A 194 2.74 -15.90 -17.29
CA VAL A 194 3.15 -16.80 -18.37
C VAL A 194 1.88 -17.07 -19.17
N VAL A 195 1.60 -16.23 -20.16
CA VAL A 195 0.64 -16.56 -21.22
C VAL A 195 1.35 -17.59 -22.10
N ARG A 196 1.01 -18.86 -21.93
CA ARG A 196 1.29 -19.87 -22.95
C ARG A 196 0.31 -19.61 -24.10
N LEU A 197 0.86 -19.17 -25.23
CA LEU A 197 0.23 -19.30 -26.55
C LEU A 197 0.37 -20.75 -27.01
#